data_AF-A0A485M339-F1
#
_entry.id   AF-A0A485M339-F1
#
_cell.length_a   1.000
_cell.length_b   1.000
_cell.length_c   1.000
_cell.angle_alpha   90.00
_cell.angle_beta   90.00
_cell.angle_gamma   90.00
#
_symmetry.space_group_name_H-M   'P 1'
#
loop_
_entity.id
_entity.type
_entity.pdbx_description
1 polymer ?
#
loop_
_entity_poly.entity_id
_entity_poly.type
_entity_poly.pdbx_seq_one_letter_code
_entity_poly.pdbx_strand_id
1 'polypeptide(L)'
;MLVVSKVANFAIDLPDASVAVQVSGTFGSRQEEAQRLGRILRPKDRISTFYTLVSRRTSEEDFAHKRQIFLAEQGYKYTIEEWDHRDIDL
;
A
#
# COMPACT_ATOMS: atom_id res chain seq x y z
N MET A 1 10.35 -13.42 1.79
CA MET A 1 8.95 -12.95 1.85
C MET A 1 8.53 -12.95 3.31
N LEU A 2 8.03 -11.83 3.81
CA LEU A 2 7.58 -11.68 5.20
C LEU A 2 6.10 -11.29 5.15
N VAL A 3 5.26 -12.00 5.89
CA VAL A 3 3.82 -11.71 5.98
C VAL A 3 3.54 -11.27 7.41
N VAL A 4 2.92 -10.10 7.54
CA VAL A 4 2.65 -9.49 8.84
C VAL A 4 1.20 -9.03 8.93
N SER A 5 0.62 -9.10 10.13
CA SER A 5 -0.75 -8.65 10.40
C SER A 5 -0.79 -7.20 10.88
N LYS A 6 -1.99 -6.68 11.17
CA LYS A 6 -2.21 -5.33 11.73
C LYS A 6 -1.39 -5.05 13.00
N VAL A 7 -0.97 -6.08 13.73
CA VAL A 7 -0.11 -5.98 14.92
C VAL A 7 1.28 -5.42 14.58
N ALA A 8 1.77 -5.63 13.35
CA ALA A 8 3.04 -5.07 12.88
C ALA A 8 2.98 -3.58 12.51
N ASN A 9 1.82 -2.94 12.63
CA ASN A 9 1.72 -1.47 12.52
C ASN A 9 2.38 -0.75 13.71
N PHE A 10 2.58 -1.44 14.84
CA PHE A 10 3.19 -0.86 16.04
C PHE A 10 4.65 -1.28 16.15
N ALA A 11 5.54 -0.33 15.91
CA ALA A 11 6.95 -0.34 16.31
C ALA A 11 7.76 -1.62 16.05
N ILE A 12 7.51 -2.32 14.94
CA ILE A 12 8.40 -3.38 14.45
C ILE A 12 9.31 -2.77 13.38
N ASP A 13 10.62 -2.89 13.56
CA ASP A 13 11.59 -2.57 12.51
C ASP A 13 11.46 -3.61 11.40
N LEU A 14 10.71 -3.24 10.36
CA LEU A 14 10.56 -4.04 9.17
C LEU A 14 11.89 -4.01 8.38
N PRO A 15 12.32 -5.15 7.83
CA PRO A 15 13.54 -5.20 7.02
C PRO A 15 13.39 -4.28 5.80
N ASP A 16 14.52 -3.77 5.29
CA ASP A 16 14.55 -2.97 4.07
C ASP A 16 13.82 -3.71 2.93
N ALA A 17 12.71 -3.12 2.46
CA ALA A 17 11.87 -3.71 1.43
C ALA A 17 11.74 -2.78 0.22
N SER A 18 12.02 -3.31 -0.97
CA SER A 18 11.74 -2.63 -2.24
C SER A 18 10.30 -2.88 -2.72
N VAL A 19 9.59 -3.87 -2.14
CA VAL A 19 8.21 -4.18 -2.50
C VAL A 19 7.40 -4.41 -1.23
N ALA A 20 6.25 -3.76 -1.13
CA ALA A 20 5.28 -3.99 -0.06
C ALA A 20 3.89 -4.18 -0.66
N VAL A 21 3.13 -5.14 -0.14
CA VAL A 21 1.75 -5.43 -0.56
C VAL A 21 0.85 -5.35 0.66
N GLN A 22 -0.17 -4.49 0.59
CA GLN A 22 -1.23 -4.41 1.58
C GLN A 22 -2.47 -5.13 1.06
N VAL A 23 -2.83 -6.25 1.71
CA VAL A 23 -3.97 -7.09 1.30
C VAL A 23 -5.30 -6.56 1.85
N SER A 24 -5.29 -6.03 3.07
CA SER A 24 -6.46 -5.43 3.69
C SER A 24 -6.04 -4.25 4.56
N GLY A 25 -6.90 -3.25 4.66
CA GLY A 25 -6.59 -2.02 5.36
C GLY A 25 -7.82 -1.25 5.75
N THR A 26 -8.06 -1.10 7.05
CA THR A 26 -8.94 -0.04 7.54
C THR A 26 -8.22 1.29 7.33
N PHE A 27 -8.89 2.28 6.74
CA PHE A 27 -8.36 3.64 6.66
C PHE A 27 -8.21 4.21 8.07
N GLY A 28 -6.99 4.14 8.61
CA GLY A 28 -6.60 4.80 9.85
C GLY A 28 -6.26 6.27 9.60
N SER A 29 -5.45 6.87 10.47
CA SER A 29 -4.96 8.24 10.26
C SER A 29 -4.13 8.31 8.98
N ARG A 30 -4.48 9.21 8.04
CA ARG A 30 -3.75 9.43 6.77
C ARG A 30 -2.24 9.60 6.99
N GLN A 31 -1.87 10.36 8.02
CA GLN A 31 -0.47 10.60 8.39
C GLN A 31 0.25 9.33 8.86
N GLU A 32 -0.43 8.44 9.58
CA GLU A 32 0.14 7.17 10.05
C GLU A 32 0.49 6.25 8.88
N GLU A 33 -0.34 6.23 7.83
CA GLU A 33 -0.11 5.41 6.64
C GLU A 33 1.06 5.93 5.79
N ALA A 34 1.19 7.25 5.57
CA ALA A 34 2.38 7.81 4.91
C ALA A 34 3.66 7.58 5.71
N GLN A 35 3.60 7.77 7.03
CA GLN A 35 4.77 7.55 7.88
C GLN A 35 5.20 6.08 7.86
N ARG A 36 4.24 5.15 7.89
CA ARG A 36 4.49 3.70 7.74
C ARG A 36 5.12 3.38 6.39
N LEU A 37 4.58 3.94 5.30
CA LEU A 37 5.14 3.77 3.96
C LEU A 37 6.58 4.25 3.88
N GLY A 38 6.89 5.43 4.42
CA GLY A 38 8.25 5.97 4.44
C GLY A 38 9.23 5.17 5.29
N ARG A 39 8.76 4.44 6.31
CA ARG A 39 9.61 3.52 7.10
C ARG A 39 9.90 2.21 6.39
N ILE A 40 8.91 1.67 5.67
CA ILE A 40 9.01 0.39 4.95
C ILE A 40 9.81 0.56 3.65
N LEU A 41 9.50 1.62 2.90
CA LEU A 41 10.12 1.92 1.62
C LEU A 41 11.31 2.84 1.85
N ARG A 42 12.49 2.25 2.06
CA ARG A 42 13.75 2.98 2.01
C ARG A 42 14.32 2.89 0.59
N PRO A 43 14.17 3.93 -0.25
CA PRO A 43 14.77 3.91 -1.57
C PRO A 43 16.30 3.83 -1.43
N LYS A 44 16.87 2.72 -1.88
CA LYS A 44 18.32 2.54 -2.10
C LYS A 44 18.56 2.53 -3.62
N ASP A 45 19.48 1.71 -4.13
CA ASP A 45 19.76 1.56 -5.56
C ASP A 45 18.62 0.93 -6.40
N ARG A 46 17.42 0.76 -5.81
CA ARG A 46 16.28 0.08 -6.45
C ARG A 46 15.00 0.87 -6.22
N ILE A 47 14.13 0.84 -7.23
CA ILE A 47 12.78 1.41 -7.15
C ILE A 47 11.99 0.67 -6.05
N SER A 48 11.37 1.43 -5.17
CA SER A 48 10.48 0.91 -4.14
C SER A 48 9.02 1.04 -4.59
N THR A 49 8.29 -0.07 -4.59
CA THR A 49 6.89 -0.13 -5.03
C THR A 49 5.98 -0.59 -3.91
N PHE A 50 4.84 0.07 -3.76
CA PHE A 50 3.80 -0.31 -2.82
C PHE A 50 2.50 -0.64 -3.55
N TYR A 51 1.97 -1.83 -3.30
CA TYR A 51 0.70 -2.30 -3.84
C TYR A 51 -0.33 -2.34 -2.73
N THR A 52 -1.56 -1.96 -3.06
CA THR A 52 -2.74 -2.17 -2.22
C THR A 52 -3.76 -2.95 -3.01
N LEU A 53 -4.28 -4.03 -2.43
CA LEU A 53 -5.46 -4.70 -2.98
C LEU A 53 -6.70 -3.93 -2.51
N VAL A 54 -7.67 -3.83 -3.41
CA VAL A 54 -8.92 -3.10 -3.19
C VAL A 54 -10.06 -3.96 -3.70
N SER A 55 -10.95 -4.34 -2.80
CA SER A 55 -12.12 -5.13 -3.12
C SER A 55 -13.19 -4.23 -3.73
N ARG A 56 -13.57 -4.50 -4.99
CA ARG A 56 -14.60 -3.71 -5.70
C ARG A 56 -15.94 -3.76 -4.97
N ARG A 57 -16.73 -2.68 -5.05
CA ARG A 57 -18.05 -2.54 -4.41
C ARG A 57 -17.99 -2.70 -2.89
N THR A 58 -16.89 -2.28 -2.28
CA THR A 58 -16.75 -2.23 -0.82
C THR A 58 -16.28 -0.84 -0.40
N SER A 59 -16.30 -0.56 0.90
CA SER A 59 -15.74 0.68 1.45
C SER A 59 -14.23 0.85 1.19
N GLU A 60 -13.54 -0.21 0.73
CA GLU A 60 -12.12 -0.12 0.35
C GLU A 60 -11.89 0.80 -0.86
N GLU A 61 -12.87 0.98 -1.74
CA GLU A 61 -12.78 1.91 -2.88
C GLU A 61 -12.66 3.37 -2.40
N ASP A 62 -13.48 3.77 -1.42
CA ASP A 62 -13.40 5.09 -0.80
C ASP A 62 -12.06 5.32 -0.09
N PHE A 63 -11.54 4.27 0.55
CA PHE A 63 -10.23 4.31 1.23
C PHE A 63 -9.09 4.44 0.22
N ALA A 64 -9.15 3.70 -0.89
CA ALA A 64 -8.19 3.76 -1.98
C ALA A 64 -8.16 5.15 -2.63
N HIS A 65 -9.33 5.73 -2.90
CA HIS A 65 -9.44 7.07 -3.46
C HIS A 65 -8.83 8.14 -2.53
N LYS A 66 -9.15 8.10 -1.22
CA LYS A 66 -8.55 9.02 -0.24
C LYS A 66 -7.03 8.84 -0.15
N ARG A 67 -6.52 7.61 -0.26
CA ARG A 67 -5.09 7.30 -0.25
C ARG A 67 -4.40 7.82 -1.52
N GLN A 68 -5.01 7.65 -2.68
CA GLN A 68 -4.50 8.16 -3.95
C GLN A 68 -4.25 9.66 -3.88
N ILE A 69 -5.26 10.44 -3.47
CA ILE A 69 -5.15 11.90 -3.34
C ILE A 69 -3.99 12.26 -2.41
N PHE A 70 -3.97 11.66 -1.22
CA PHE A 70 -2.96 11.96 -0.21
C PHE A 70 -1.54 11.61 -0.66
N LEU A 71 -1.32 10.44 -1.28
CA LEU A 71 0.00 10.05 -1.78
C LEU A 71 0.45 10.91 -2.96
N ALA A 72 -0.47 11.29 -3.85
CA ALA A 72 -0.20 12.22 -4.94
C ALA A 72 0.22 13.61 -4.42
N GLU A 73 -0.45 14.12 -3.38
CA GLU A 73 -0.06 15.37 -2.69
C GLU A 73 1.35 15.31 -2.10
N GLN A 74 1.79 14.14 -1.63
CA GLN A 74 3.16 13.93 -1.14
C GLN A 74 4.19 13.68 -2.27
N GLY A 75 3.77 13.70 -3.53
CA GLY A 75 4.64 13.54 -4.70
C GLY A 75 4.91 12.10 -5.13
N TYR A 76 4.19 11.12 -4.57
CA TYR A 76 4.31 9.72 -5.02
C TYR A 76 3.61 9.52 -6.37
N LYS A 77 4.23 8.72 -7.25
CA LYS A 77 3.55 8.19 -8.45
C LYS A 77 2.53 7.13 -8.02
N TYR A 78 1.32 7.22 -8.57
CA TYR A 78 0.23 6.33 -8.23
C TYR A 78 -0.46 5.84 -9.50
N THR A 79 -0.66 4.53 -9.60
CA THR A 79 -1.35 3.87 -10.71
C THR A 79 -2.45 2.97 -10.15
N ILE A 80 -3.61 2.95 -10.82
CA ILE A 80 -4.70 2.02 -10.54
C ILE A 80 -4.75 1.02 -11.67
N GLU A 81 -4.75 -0.26 -11.32
CA GLU A 81 -4.95 -1.36 -12.26
C GLU A 81 -6.19 -2.14 -11.84
N GLU A 82 -7.11 -2.33 -12.78
CA GLU A 82 -8.26 -3.19 -12.60
C GLU A 82 -7.98 -4.55 -13.22
N TRP A 83 -8.13 -5.59 -12.42
CA TRP A 83 -7.95 -6.98 -12.85
C TRP A 83 -9.32 -7.64 -12.85
N ASP A 84 -9.73 -8.19 -14.00
CA ASP A 84 -10.92 -9.03 -14.14
C ASP A 84 -10.51 -10.51 -14.08
N HIS A 85 -11.45 -11.40 -13.80
CA HIS A 85 -11.21 -12.84 -13.78
C HIS A 85 -10.64 -13.35 -15.11
N ARG A 86 -11.01 -12.70 -16.22
CA ARG A 86 -10.52 -12.97 -17.59
C ARG A 86 -9.04 -12.68 -17.79
N ASP A 87 -8.42 -11.90 -16.89
CA ASP A 87 -7.01 -11.52 -16.96
C ASP A 87 -6.12 -12.47 -16.14
N ILE A 88 -6.71 -13.40 -15.36
CA ILE A 88 -6.01 -14.29 -14.44
C ILE A 88 -5.68 -15.65 -15.08
N ASP A 89 -6.31 -15.97 -16.22
CA ASP A 89 -6.02 -17.17 -17.01
C ASP A 89 -4.70 -16.99 -17.80
N LEU A 90 -3.58 -17.14 -17.09
CA LEU A 90 -2.22 -17.32 -17.64
C LEU A 90 -1.82 -18.80 -17.64
#